data_AF-A0A7W3YUK1-F1
#
_entry.id   AF-A0A7W3YUK1-F1
#
_cell.length_a   1.000
_cell.length_b   1.000
_cell.length_c   1.000
_cell.angle_alpha   90.00
_cell.angle_beta   90.00
_cell.angle_gamma   90.00
#
_symmetry.space_group_name_H-M   'P 1'
#
loop_
_entity.id
_entity.type
_entity.pdbx_description
1 polymer ?
#
loop_
_entity_poly.entity_id
_entity_poly.type
_entity_poly.pdbx_seq_one_letter_code
_entity_poly.pdbx_strand_id
1 'polypeptide(L)'
;MLVALLVGLIVAAGVWLHDRRQRDRQLQLAQEQSFSQLRFPTYGQRLTGAEVTVIRRDQCPPPAPVLPAAQAAAQASWWYCVGPRRTCYMAVALCERQWLRWQVRWVVRPLDEQHMRQALDGDDEALWLAFGEVGERGLQL
;
A
#
# COMPACT_ATOMS: atom_id res chain seq x y z
N MET A 1 -12.84 44.95 7.47
CA MET A 1 -11.57 44.19 7.61
C MET A 1 -11.77 42.73 8.02
N LEU A 2 -12.64 42.43 8.99
CA LEU A 2 -12.86 41.05 9.49
C LEU A 2 -13.39 40.08 8.42
N VAL A 3 -14.31 40.53 7.57
CA VAL A 3 -14.84 39.72 6.45
C VAL A 3 -13.76 39.38 5.41
N ALA A 4 -12.89 40.33 5.07
CA ALA A 4 -11.79 40.10 4.12
C ALA A 4 -10.75 39.10 4.67
N LEU A 5 -10.48 39.15 5.98
CA LEU A 5 -9.61 38.16 6.65
C LEU A 5 -10.22 36.75 6.64
N LEU A 6 -11.52 36.63 6.90
CA LEU A 6 -12.24 35.35 6.83
C LEU A 6 -12.21 34.76 5.42
N VAL A 7 -12.50 35.56 4.39
CA VAL A 7 -12.43 35.13 3.00
C VAL A 7 -11.01 34.68 2.63
N GLY A 8 -9.99 35.43 3.04
CA GLY A 8 -8.59 35.06 2.83
C GLY A 8 -8.22 33.71 3.45
N LEU A 9 -8.66 33.45 4.69
CA LEU A 9 -8.44 32.17 5.38
C LEU A 9 -9.14 31.00 4.68
N ILE A 10 -10.38 31.18 4.24
CA ILE A 10 -11.14 30.13 3.54
C ILE A 10 -10.46 29.79 2.21
N VAL A 11 -10.04 30.79 1.44
CA VAL A 11 -9.33 30.57 0.17
C VAL A 11 -7.99 29.87 0.42
N ALA A 12 -7.20 30.33 1.40
CA ALA A 12 -5.92 29.70 1.74
C ALA A 12 -6.10 28.24 2.20
N ALA A 13 -7.10 27.97 3.05
CA ALA A 13 -7.43 26.62 3.48
C ALA A 13 -7.89 25.75 2.30
N GLY A 14 -8.70 26.28 1.40
CA GLY A 14 -9.15 25.60 0.19
C GLY A 14 -8.00 25.23 -0.74
N VAL A 15 -7.09 26.16 -1.01
CA VAL A 15 -5.88 25.93 -1.81
C VAL A 15 -4.99 24.87 -1.15
N TRP A 16 -4.77 24.98 0.16
CA TRP A 16 -3.96 24.01 0.91
C TRP A 16 -4.58 22.60 0.89
N LEU A 17 -5.90 22.49 1.07
CA LEU A 17 -6.61 21.21 1.02
C LEU A 17 -6.56 20.60 -0.39
N HIS A 18 -6.71 21.44 -1.41
CA HIS A 18 -6.66 21.03 -2.81
C HIS A 18 -5.25 20.51 -3.18
N ASP A 19 -4.22 21.26 -2.84
CA ASP A 19 -2.82 20.87 -3.07
C ASP A 19 -2.48 19.57 -2.33
N ARG A 20 -2.93 19.41 -1.08
CA ARG A 20 -2.78 18.15 -0.33
C ARG A 20 -3.45 16.98 -1.05
N ARG A 21 -4.71 17.13 -1.47
CA ARG A 21 -5.44 16.08 -2.20
C ARG A 21 -4.81 15.76 -3.55
N GLN A 22 -4.22 16.74 -4.22
CA GLN A 22 -3.49 16.49 -5.47
C GLN A 22 -2.21 15.70 -5.21
N ARG A 23 -1.47 16.03 -4.16
CA ARG A 23 -0.27 15.30 -3.75
C ARG A 23 -0.56 13.84 -3.41
N ASP A 24 -1.63 13.59 -2.66
CA ASP A 24 -2.03 12.24 -2.28
C ASP A 24 -2.43 11.41 -3.51
N ARG A 25 -3.18 12.00 -4.44
CA ARG A 25 -3.53 11.37 -5.72
C ARG A 25 -2.31 11.05 -6.58
N GLN A 26 -1.36 11.98 -6.68
CA GLN A 26 -0.13 11.75 -7.44
C GLN A 26 0.70 10.62 -6.83
N LEU A 27 0.76 10.54 -5.50
CA LEU A 27 1.44 9.46 -4.81
C LEU A 27 0.77 8.11 -5.10
N GLN A 28 -0.55 8.03 -4.97
CA GLN A 28 -1.32 6.82 -5.27
C GLN A 28 -1.09 6.33 -6.70
N LEU A 29 -1.17 7.24 -7.68
CA LEU A 29 -0.90 6.91 -9.08
C LEU A 29 0.53 6.41 -9.29
N ALA A 30 1.52 7.05 -8.67
CA ALA A 30 2.91 6.62 -8.75
C ALA A 30 3.13 5.23 -8.14
N GLN A 31 2.49 4.95 -7.00
CA GLN A 31 2.52 3.64 -6.35
C GLN A 31 1.89 2.57 -7.24
N GLU A 32 0.69 2.80 -7.77
CA GLU A 32 -0.01 1.81 -8.61
C GLU A 32 0.75 1.53 -9.92
N GLN A 33 1.23 2.57 -10.60
CA GLN A 33 2.03 2.41 -11.81
C GLN A 33 3.32 1.65 -11.53
N SER A 34 4.04 2.02 -10.47
CA SER A 34 5.29 1.35 -10.09
C SER A 34 5.07 -0.09 -9.64
N PHE A 35 3.99 -0.34 -8.90
CA PHE A 35 3.62 -1.68 -8.43
C PHE A 35 3.31 -2.60 -9.62
N SER A 36 2.53 -2.16 -10.60
CA SER A 36 2.17 -2.99 -11.76
C SER A 36 3.39 -3.56 -12.52
N GLN A 37 4.51 -2.82 -12.51
CA GLN A 37 5.77 -3.19 -13.16
C GLN A 37 6.73 -3.94 -12.24
N LEU A 38 6.43 -4.01 -10.94
CA LEU A 38 7.24 -4.66 -9.92
C LEU A 38 7.33 -6.15 -10.21
N ARG A 39 8.54 -6.71 -10.06
CA ARG A 39 8.79 -8.15 -10.22
C ARG A 39 8.89 -8.82 -8.86
N PHE A 40 8.11 -9.87 -8.69
CA PHE A 40 8.07 -10.65 -7.47
C PHE A 40 9.06 -11.82 -7.55
N PRO A 41 9.81 -12.10 -6.47
CA PRO A 41 10.64 -13.30 -6.42
C PRO A 41 9.73 -14.53 -6.37
N THR A 42 9.70 -15.31 -7.44
CA THR A 42 9.01 -16.61 -7.50
C THR A 42 10.00 -17.69 -7.93
N TYR A 43 9.79 -18.92 -7.47
CA TYR A 43 10.58 -20.10 -7.86
C TYR A 43 10.41 -20.40 -9.37
N GLY A 44 11.16 -19.71 -10.22
CA GLY A 44 11.30 -20.02 -11.65
C GLY A 44 10.37 -19.27 -12.61
N GLN A 45 9.44 -18.44 -12.14
CA GLN A 45 8.59 -17.59 -13.00
C GLN A 45 8.77 -16.10 -12.67
N ARG A 46 8.69 -15.23 -13.69
CA ARG A 46 8.65 -13.77 -13.50
C ARG A 46 7.20 -13.37 -13.25
N LEU A 47 6.84 -13.24 -11.98
CA LEU A 47 5.54 -12.71 -11.59
C LEU A 47 5.62 -11.18 -11.51
N THR A 48 4.65 -10.49 -12.11
CA THR A 48 4.55 -9.03 -12.07
C THR A 48 3.47 -8.55 -11.12
N GLY A 49 3.52 -7.28 -10.73
CA GLY A 49 2.48 -6.65 -9.91
C GLY A 49 1.07 -6.71 -10.51
N ALA A 50 0.96 -6.82 -11.83
CA ALA A 50 -0.32 -6.99 -12.53
C ALA A 50 -0.93 -8.40 -12.34
N GLU A 51 -0.13 -9.39 -11.94
CA GLU A 51 -0.55 -10.78 -11.78
C GLU A 51 -0.75 -11.17 -10.30
N VAL A 52 -0.50 -10.23 -9.37
CA VAL A 52 -0.79 -10.39 -7.95
C VAL A 52 -2.01 -9.58 -7.55
N THR A 53 -2.82 -10.14 -6.66
CA THR A 53 -3.96 -9.43 -6.07
C THR A 53 -3.50 -8.75 -4.80
N VAL A 54 -3.67 -7.42 -4.72
CA VAL A 54 -3.45 -6.67 -3.48
C VAL A 54 -4.69 -6.83 -2.61
N ILE A 55 -4.53 -7.49 -1.47
CA ILE A 55 -5.62 -7.79 -0.53
C ILE A 55 -5.84 -6.61 0.41
N ARG A 56 -4.75 -6.06 0.97
CA ARG A 56 -4.82 -4.95 1.92
C ARG A 56 -3.64 -4.00 1.77
N ARG A 57 -3.90 -2.72 2.03
CA ARG A 57 -2.91 -1.64 2.01
C ARG A 57 -2.94 -0.90 3.34
N ASP A 58 -1.85 -0.95 4.08
CA ASP A 58 -1.72 -0.28 5.36
C ASP A 58 -0.72 0.87 5.26
N GLN A 59 -1.03 1.98 5.93
CA GLN A 59 -0.06 3.07 6.08
C GLN A 59 1.00 2.61 7.06
N CYS A 60 2.26 2.61 6.62
CA CYS A 60 3.38 2.37 7.51
C CYS A 60 3.82 3.74 8.04
N PRO A 61 3.81 3.97 9.36
CA PRO A 61 4.51 5.13 9.91
C PRO A 61 5.96 5.09 9.39
N PRO A 62 6.57 6.26 9.09
CA PRO A 62 7.87 6.31 8.43
C PRO A 62 8.84 5.37 9.14
N PRO A 63 9.38 4.36 8.45
CA PRO A 63 10.10 3.28 9.10
C PRO A 63 11.22 3.86 9.96
N ALA A 64 11.31 3.39 11.21
CA ALA A 64 12.56 3.50 11.95
C ALA A 64 13.69 2.98 11.03
N PRO A 65 14.92 3.51 11.11
CA PRO A 65 16.00 3.29 10.13
C PRO A 65 16.60 1.87 10.17
N VAL A 66 15.76 0.85 10.31
CA VAL A 66 16.07 -0.58 10.28
C VAL A 66 16.30 -1.06 8.84
N LEU A 67 15.74 -0.35 7.84
CA LEU A 67 16.04 -0.56 6.43
C LEU A 67 16.98 0.56 5.95
N PRO A 68 18.16 0.26 5.39
CA PRO A 68 19.03 1.28 4.76
C PRO A 68 18.29 2.05 3.65
N ALA A 69 17.30 1.39 3.05
CA ALA A 69 16.40 1.92 2.04
C ALA A 69 15.43 3.01 2.53
N ALA A 70 15.13 3.01 3.83
CA ALA A 70 14.08 3.82 4.43
C ALA A 70 14.53 5.24 4.80
N GLN A 71 15.84 5.50 4.89
CA GLN A 71 16.37 6.75 5.44
C GLN A 71 15.95 8.00 4.63
N ALA A 72 15.64 7.85 3.34
CA ALA A 72 15.18 8.94 2.48
C ALA A 72 13.66 8.93 2.22
N ALA A 73 12.93 7.93 2.73
CA ALA A 73 11.51 7.76 2.47
C ALA A 73 10.69 8.80 3.26
N ALA A 74 9.92 9.63 2.54
CA ALA A 74 9.00 10.59 3.14
C ALA A 74 7.71 9.91 3.62
N GLN A 75 7.32 8.82 2.95
CA GLN A 75 6.13 8.03 3.29
C GLN A 75 6.41 6.55 3.00
N ALA A 76 5.75 5.66 3.76
CA ALA A 76 5.81 4.23 3.52
C ALA A 76 4.42 3.59 3.58
N SER A 77 4.21 2.50 2.83
CA SER A 77 2.98 1.72 2.91
C SER A 77 3.27 0.24 2.73
N TRP A 78 2.51 -0.60 3.45
CA TRP A 78 2.58 -2.06 3.36
C TRP A 78 1.45 -2.56 2.49
N TRP A 79 1.79 -3.39 1.51
CA TRP A 79 0.85 -3.97 0.57
C TRP A 79 0.93 -5.49 0.72
N TYR A 80 -0.16 -6.08 1.21
CA TYR A 80 -0.31 -7.51 1.36
C TYR A 80 -0.89 -8.07 0.08
N CYS A 81 -0.15 -8.97 -0.57
CA CYS A 81 -0.43 -9.43 -1.91
C CYS A 81 -0.51 -10.95 -1.95
N VAL A 82 -1.40 -11.48 -2.78
CA VAL A 82 -1.52 -12.91 -3.06
C VAL A 82 -1.29 -13.14 -4.54
N GLY A 83 -0.30 -13.97 -4.85
CA GLY A 83 0.04 -14.37 -6.21
C GLY A 83 -0.68 -15.64 -6.67
N PRO A 84 -0.50 -16.01 -7.95
CA PRO A 84 -1.02 -17.25 -8.50
C PRO A 84 -0.51 -18.44 -7.66
N ARG A 85 -1.41 -19.38 -7.34
CA ARG A 85 -1.15 -20.51 -6.40
C ARG A 85 -1.09 -20.13 -4.92
N ARG A 86 -1.72 -19.03 -4.52
CA ARG A 86 -1.85 -18.62 -3.10
C ARG A 86 -0.51 -18.32 -2.43
N THR A 87 0.50 -17.92 -3.21
CA THR A 87 1.77 -17.45 -2.67
C THR A 87 1.56 -16.07 -2.05
N CYS A 88 1.91 -15.92 -0.78
CA CYS A 88 1.71 -14.69 -0.04
C CYS A 88 2.97 -13.82 -0.11
N TYR A 89 2.78 -12.51 -0.27
CA TYR A 89 3.87 -11.54 -0.32
C TYR A 89 3.52 -10.30 0.49
N MET A 90 4.56 -9.70 1.07
CA MET A 90 4.50 -8.35 1.59
C MET A 90 5.39 -7.46 0.74
N ALA A 91 4.81 -6.40 0.18
CA ALA A 91 5.53 -5.38 -0.57
C ALA A 91 5.50 -4.06 0.22
N VAL A 92 6.67 -3.51 0.53
CA VAL A 92 6.80 -2.22 1.19
C VAL A 92 7.13 -1.17 0.15
N ALA A 93 6.21 -0.22 -0.03
CA ALA A 93 6.40 0.94 -0.90
C ALA A 93 7.10 2.04 -0.11
N LEU A 94 8.38 2.29 -0.40
CA LEU A 94 9.15 3.41 0.14
C LEU A 94 9.06 4.57 -0.84
N CYS A 95 8.38 5.63 -0.42
CA CYS A 95 8.04 6.75 -1.29
C CYS A 95 8.92 7.95 -0.96
N GLU A 96 9.73 8.34 -1.94
CA GLU A 96 10.65 9.46 -1.85
C GLU A 96 10.15 10.59 -2.75
N ARG A 97 10.25 11.82 -2.28
CA ARG A 97 9.94 12.98 -3.10
C ARG A 97 11.22 13.52 -3.72
N GLN A 98 11.37 13.32 -5.03
CA GLN A 98 12.47 13.89 -5.79
C GLN A 98 11.97 15.06 -6.60
N TRP A 99 12.33 16.28 -6.17
CA TRP A 99 11.92 17.54 -6.78
C TRP A 99 10.38 17.67 -6.86
N LEU A 100 9.82 17.40 -8.05
CA LEU A 100 8.40 17.52 -8.39
C LEU A 100 7.71 16.17 -8.62
N ARG A 101 8.41 15.04 -8.50
CA ARG A 101 7.85 13.70 -8.74
C ARG A 101 8.04 12.78 -7.55
N TRP A 102 7.11 11.85 -7.39
CA TRP A 102 7.24 10.76 -6.45
C TRP A 102 8.06 9.64 -7.10
N GLN A 103 9.11 9.21 -6.41
CA GLN A 103 9.81 7.98 -6.73
C GLN A 103 9.39 6.91 -5.72
N VAL A 104 8.98 5.75 -6.22
CA VAL A 104 8.57 4.62 -5.39
C VAL A 104 9.60 3.52 -5.52
N ARG A 105 10.16 3.11 -4.39
CA ARG A 105 11.09 2.00 -4.27
C ARG A 105 10.42 0.88 -3.51
N TRP A 106 10.53 -0.34 -4.02
CA TRP A 106 9.86 -1.49 -3.44
C TRP A 106 10.83 -2.43 -2.72
N VAL A 107 10.41 -2.91 -1.57
CA VAL A 107 11.03 -4.06 -0.89
C VAL A 107 9.99 -5.15 -0.82
N VAL A 108 10.21 -6.24 -1.57
CA VAL A 108 9.31 -7.39 -1.61
C VAL A 108 9.90 -8.51 -0.76
N ARG A 109 9.04 -9.13 0.05
CA ARG A 109 9.38 -10.33 0.81
C ARG A 109 8.29 -11.39 0.62
N PRO A 110 8.68 -12.65 0.36
CA PRO A 110 7.73 -13.74 0.51
C PRO A 110 7.26 -13.79 1.96
N LEU A 111 5.98 -14.09 2.15
CA LEU A 111 5.34 -14.24 3.44
C LEU A 111 4.73 -15.64 3.48
N ASP A 112 4.79 -16.31 4.62
CA ASP A 112 4.01 -17.53 4.78
C ASP A 112 2.54 -17.19 5.07
N GLU A 113 1.68 -18.21 4.98
CA GLU A 113 0.26 -18.06 5.23
C GLU A 113 -0.04 -17.63 6.67
N GLN A 114 0.70 -18.12 7.66
CA GLN A 114 0.46 -17.79 9.07
C GLN A 114 0.68 -16.29 9.34
N HIS A 115 1.80 -15.74 8.89
CA HIS A 115 2.11 -14.32 9.04
C HIS A 115 1.16 -13.45 8.20
N MET A 116 0.71 -13.92 7.03
CA MET A 116 -0.30 -13.22 6.25
C MET A 116 -1.65 -13.20 6.99
N ARG A 117 -2.09 -14.31 7.59
CA ARG A 117 -3.32 -14.35 8.40
C ARG A 117 -3.22 -13.44 9.63
N GLN A 118 -2.07 -13.43 10.31
CA GLN A 118 -1.82 -12.52 11.44
C GLN A 118 -1.84 -11.06 11.03
N ALA A 119 -1.28 -10.74 9.86
CA ALA A 119 -1.38 -9.38 9.33
C ALA A 119 -2.86 -9.03 9.08
N LEU A 120 -3.60 -9.92 8.43
CA LEU A 120 -5.01 -9.74 8.08
C LEU A 120 -5.99 -9.92 9.26
N ASP A 121 -5.50 -10.09 10.49
CA ASP A 121 -6.34 -10.32 11.66
C ASP A 121 -7.35 -9.16 11.87
N GLY A 122 -8.59 -9.52 12.19
CA GLY A 122 -9.70 -8.58 12.30
C GLY A 122 -10.29 -8.05 10.98
N ASP A 123 -9.81 -8.52 9.82
CA ASP A 123 -10.33 -8.18 8.49
C ASP A 123 -10.81 -9.46 7.77
N ASP A 124 -12.03 -9.90 8.10
CA ASP A 124 -12.63 -11.12 7.57
C ASP A 124 -12.77 -11.12 6.04
N GLU A 125 -13.01 -9.94 5.46
CA GLU A 125 -13.10 -9.79 4.00
C GLU A 125 -11.73 -10.02 3.35
N ALA A 126 -10.67 -9.41 3.90
CA ALA A 126 -9.31 -9.64 3.43
C ALA A 126 -8.87 -11.11 3.57
N LEU A 127 -9.21 -11.75 4.69
CA LEU A 127 -8.93 -13.17 4.91
C LEU A 127 -9.66 -14.05 3.89
N TRP A 128 -10.92 -13.75 3.60
CA TRP A 128 -11.70 -14.46 2.59
C TRP A 128 -11.11 -14.29 1.19
N LEU A 129 -10.74 -13.06 0.80
CA LEU A 129 -10.11 -12.76 -0.47
C LEU A 129 -8.73 -13.44 -0.63
N ALA A 130 -7.94 -13.52 0.45
CA ALA A 130 -6.61 -14.12 0.41
C ALA A 130 -6.64 -15.65 0.40
N PHE A 131 -7.53 -16.26 1.20
CA PHE A 131 -7.46 -17.68 1.54
C PHE A 131 -8.70 -18.51 1.26
N GLY A 132 -9.78 -17.94 0.73
CA GLY A 132 -11.07 -18.62 0.55
C GLY A 132 -11.00 -20.14 0.41
N GLU A 133 -11.14 -20.83 1.55
CA GLU A 133 -11.74 -22.15 1.69
C GLU A 133 -13.10 -21.87 2.30
N VAL A 134 -14.15 -22.37 1.64
CA VAL A 134 -15.49 -22.44 2.22
C VAL A 134 -15.36 -23.26 3.50
N GLY A 135 -15.69 -22.66 4.63
CA GLY A 135 -16.11 -23.43 5.78
C GLY A 135 -17.36 -24.21 5.39
N GLU A 136 -17.20 -25.44 4.90
CA GLU A 136 -18.11 -26.51 5.26
C GLU A 136 -18.00 -26.70 6.77
N ARG A 137 -18.67 -25.84 7.54
CA ARG A 137 -19.15 -26.07 8.91
C ARG A 137 -19.87 -24.82 9.43
N GLY A 138 -21.16 -24.83 9.19
CA GLY A 138 -22.16 -23.90 9.72
C GLY A 138 -23.59 -24.26 9.32
N LEU A 139 -23.78 -25.26 8.45
CA LEU A 139 -25.04 -25.98 8.26
C LEU A 139 -24.97 -27.28 9.07
N GLN A 140 -25.04 -27.17 10.39
CA GLN A 140 -25.57 -28.25 11.21
C GLN A 140 -26.41 -27.64 12.34
N LEU A 141 -27.70 -28.01 12.28
CA LEU A 141 -28.82 -27.78 13.20
C LEU A 141 -29.54 -26.44 13.06
#